data_AF-A0A329B5M0-F1
#
_entry.id   AF-A0A329B5M0-F1
#
_cell.length_a   1.000
_cell.length_b   1.000
_cell.length_c   1.000
_cell.angle_alpha   90.00
_cell.angle_beta   90.00
_cell.angle_gamma   90.00
#
_symmetry.space_group_name_H-M   'P 1'
#
loop_
_entity.id
_entity.type
_entity.pdbx_description
1 polymer ?
#
loop_
_entity_poly.entity_id
_entity_poly.type
_entity_poly.pdbx_seq_one_letter_code
_entity_poly.pdbx_strand_id
1 'polypeptide(L)'
;MSAEQRHGCIHEFLELTGGLTIAAIARKLRCCSRTIRNYIAGRSPIPWHRIEMLRLLALESGAALSNTLNPKPQDKSPVVANIDLDPAAPDVPPAEILAWVGIYAPHFLSSKRSFALYVRGWNVVDKIRRAKREGRFSAVLARWHELSVELPRMWRAGRLFTGADPPAYVHEEAAR
;
A
#
# COMPACT_ATOMS: atom_id res chain seq x y z
N MET A 1 34.68 -7.79 24.26
CA MET A 1 35.03 -6.56 23.51
C MET A 1 34.84 -6.86 22.03
N SER A 2 33.65 -6.60 21.50
CA SER A 2 33.39 -6.71 20.07
C SER A 2 33.56 -5.31 19.51
N ALA A 3 34.55 -5.11 18.65
CA ALA A 3 34.83 -3.83 18.01
C ALA A 3 33.51 -3.22 17.52
N GLU A 4 33.19 -2.01 18.00
CA GLU A 4 32.01 -1.25 17.63
C GLU A 4 31.88 -1.27 16.11
N GLN A 5 30.91 -2.01 15.59
CA GLN A 5 30.66 -2.05 14.17
C GLN A 5 30.06 -0.69 13.80
N ARG A 6 30.92 0.30 13.51
CA ARG A 6 30.54 1.70 13.27
C ARG A 6 29.69 1.85 12.01
N HIS A 7 29.76 0.87 11.11
CA HIS A 7 29.08 0.87 9.82
C HIS A 7 28.36 -0.44 9.56
N GLY A 8 27.20 -0.35 8.93
CA GLY A 8 26.39 -1.45 8.45
C GLY A 8 26.84 -2.01 7.10
N CYS A 9 26.41 -3.22 6.79
CA CYS A 9 26.68 -3.88 5.51
C CYS A 9 25.67 -3.44 4.44
N ILE A 10 26.13 -3.26 3.20
CA ILE A 10 25.25 -2.94 2.08
C ILE A 10 24.30 -4.08 1.72
N HIS A 11 24.74 -5.34 1.84
CA HIS A 11 23.89 -6.51 1.61
C HIS A 11 22.68 -6.47 2.53
N GLU A 12 22.94 -6.32 3.83
CA GLU A 12 21.91 -6.22 4.85
C GLU A 12 21.00 -4.99 4.64
N PHE A 13 21.57 -3.85 4.23
CA PHE A 13 20.78 -2.67 3.88
C PHE A 13 19.80 -2.94 2.73
N LEU A 14 20.23 -3.68 1.70
CA LEU A 14 19.40 -4.02 0.55
C LEU A 14 18.32 -5.04 0.93
N GLU A 15 18.65 -6.04 1.74
CA GLU A 15 17.69 -7.02 2.27
C GLU A 15 16.60 -6.34 3.10
N LEU A 16 16.98 -5.49 4.06
CA LEU A 16 16.04 -4.78 4.93
C LEU A 16 15.18 -3.74 4.20
N THR A 17 15.62 -3.27 3.03
CA THR A 17 14.86 -2.31 2.22
C THR A 17 13.99 -2.98 1.16
N GLY A 18 14.15 -4.28 0.88
CA GLY A 18 13.15 -5.11 0.19
C GLY A 18 12.64 -4.57 -1.16
N GLY A 19 13.50 -3.88 -1.93
CA GLY A 19 13.12 -3.28 -3.22
C GLY A 19 12.36 -1.96 -3.14
N LEU A 20 12.30 -1.32 -1.97
CA LEU A 20 11.75 0.03 -1.82
C LEU A 20 12.48 1.04 -2.71
N THR A 21 11.74 2.04 -3.20
CA THR A 21 12.35 3.14 -3.96
C THR A 21 13.29 3.97 -3.07
N ILE A 22 14.30 4.60 -3.67
CA ILE A 22 15.24 5.50 -2.99
C ILE A 22 14.50 6.56 -2.14
N ALA A 23 13.41 7.11 -2.68
CA ALA A 23 12.59 8.11 -1.98
C ALA A 23 11.86 7.50 -0.76
N ALA A 24 11.36 6.27 -0.86
CA ALA A 24 10.72 5.58 0.26
C ALA A 24 11.72 5.25 1.37
N ILE A 25 12.93 4.78 1.02
CA ILE A 25 14.00 4.52 1.98
C ILE A 25 14.43 5.83 2.68
N ALA A 26 14.58 6.91 1.92
CA ALA A 26 14.91 8.23 2.43
C ALA A 26 13.86 8.75 3.43
N ARG A 27 12.56 8.55 3.12
CA ARG A 27 11.46 8.88 4.04
C ARG A 27 11.53 8.07 5.34
N LYS A 28 11.70 6.74 5.25
CA LYS A 28 11.81 5.85 6.43
C LYS A 28 12.96 6.24 7.34
N LEU A 29 14.12 6.57 6.74
CA LEU A 29 15.31 6.97 7.48
C LEU A 29 15.36 8.47 7.80
N ARG A 30 14.35 9.26 7.41
CA ARG A 30 14.34 10.73 7.59
C ARG A 30 15.62 11.41 7.11
N CYS A 31 16.07 11.04 5.91
CA CYS A 31 17.23 11.64 5.25
C CYS A 31 16.92 11.98 3.79
N CYS A 32 17.90 12.52 3.06
CA CYS A 32 17.69 12.88 1.66
C CYS A 32 17.99 11.71 0.72
N SER A 33 17.34 11.71 -0.45
CA SER A 33 17.55 10.69 -1.50
C SER A 33 19.00 10.59 -1.96
N ARG A 34 19.77 11.70 -1.88
CA ARG A 34 21.20 11.72 -2.20
C ARG A 34 21.99 10.82 -1.26
N THR A 35 21.69 10.84 0.04
CA THR A 35 22.34 9.99 1.05
C THR A 35 22.15 8.50 0.73
N ILE A 36 20.91 8.11 0.40
CA ILE A 36 20.60 6.71 0.03
C ILE A 36 21.33 6.31 -1.25
N ARG A 37 21.38 7.18 -2.27
CA ARG A 37 22.17 6.94 -3.49
C ARG A 37 23.66 6.77 -3.21
N ASN A 38 24.20 7.47 -2.22
CA ASN A 38 25.60 7.31 -1.84
C ASN A 38 25.86 6.01 -1.09
N TYR A 39 24.93 5.56 -0.26
CA TYR A 39 24.99 4.24 0.38
C TYR A 39 25.00 3.13 -0.67
N ILE A 40 24.02 3.11 -1.58
CA ILE A 40 23.89 2.07 -2.61
C ILE A 40 25.11 2.06 -3.55
N ALA A 41 25.63 3.23 -3.90
CA ALA A 41 26.81 3.34 -4.76
C ALA A 41 28.14 3.13 -4.03
N GLY A 42 28.14 2.81 -2.73
CA GLY A 42 29.36 2.65 -1.92
C GLY A 42 30.17 3.93 -1.73
N ARG A 43 29.62 5.10 -2.08
CA ARG A 43 30.29 6.41 -1.95
C ARG A 43 30.30 6.96 -0.53
N SER A 44 29.47 6.40 0.34
CA SER A 44 29.46 6.74 1.76
C SER A 44 29.17 5.49 2.57
N PRO A 45 29.87 5.27 3.69
CA PRO A 45 29.59 4.12 4.53
C PRO A 45 28.21 4.28 5.19
N ILE A 46 27.50 3.17 5.33
CA ILE A 46 26.17 3.16 5.96
C ILE A 46 26.41 3.15 7.48
N PRO A 47 25.94 4.14 8.25
CA PRO A 47 26.09 4.10 9.70
C PRO A 47 25.30 2.91 10.29
N TRP A 48 25.87 2.23 11.28
CA TRP A 48 25.24 1.04 11.88
C TRP A 48 23.82 1.31 12.39
N HIS A 49 23.59 2.48 12.99
CA HIS A 49 22.28 2.86 13.51
C HIS A 49 21.22 2.97 12.41
N ARG A 50 21.61 3.14 11.13
CA ARG A 50 20.66 3.13 10.01
C ARG A 50 20.16 1.72 9.71
N ILE A 51 21.05 0.73 9.79
CA ILE A 51 20.66 -0.68 9.73
C ILE A 51 19.76 -1.02 10.91
N GLU A 52 20.17 -0.61 12.12
CA GLU A 52 19.41 -0.93 13.33
C GLU A 52 17.99 -0.33 13.30
N MET A 53 17.83 0.92 12.85
CA MET A 53 16.50 1.48 12.65
C MET A 53 15.67 0.70 11.62
N LEU A 54 16.27 0.19 10.54
CA LEU A 54 15.55 -0.64 9.59
C LEU A 54 15.14 -1.98 10.20
N ARG A 55 16.00 -2.60 11.02
CA ARG A 55 15.66 -3.82 11.78
C ARG A 55 14.50 -3.58 12.73
N LEU A 56 14.55 -2.49 13.51
CA LEU A 56 13.46 -2.12 14.44
C LEU A 56 12.16 -1.86 13.68
N LEU A 57 12.20 -1.13 12.56
CA LEU A 57 11.01 -0.90 11.73
C LEU A 57 10.47 -2.20 11.11
N ALA A 58 11.35 -3.13 10.72
CA ALA A 58 10.96 -4.44 10.22
C ALA A 58 10.32 -5.29 11.33
N LEU A 59 10.86 -5.23 12.55
CA LEU A 59 10.28 -5.86 13.74
C LEU A 59 8.95 -5.25 14.13
N GLU A 60 8.78 -3.93 14.08
CA GLU A 60 7.49 -3.27 14.31
C GLU A 60 6.45 -3.69 13.25
N SER A 61 6.88 -3.80 12.00
CA SER A 61 6.02 -4.29 10.91
C SER A 61 5.65 -5.77 11.10
N GLY A 62 6.61 -6.60 11.53
CA GLY A 62 6.40 -8.02 11.84
C GLY A 62 5.61 -8.28 13.13
N ALA A 63 5.73 -7.40 14.12
CA ALA A 63 4.97 -7.41 15.36
C ALA A 63 3.54 -6.89 15.13
N ALA A 64 3.34 -5.93 14.22
CA ALA A 64 2.00 -5.60 13.72
C ALA A 64 1.35 -6.81 13.06
N LEU A 65 2.09 -7.56 12.22
CA LEU A 65 1.62 -8.80 11.60
C LEU A 65 1.34 -9.91 12.65
N SER A 66 2.19 -10.07 13.67
CA SER A 66 2.01 -11.07 14.74
C SER A 66 0.90 -10.71 15.74
N ASN A 67 0.68 -9.43 16.01
CA ASN A 67 -0.47 -8.94 16.79
C ASN A 67 -1.80 -9.07 16.04
N THR A 68 -1.79 -9.43 14.76
CA THR A 68 -2.99 -9.70 13.95
C THR A 68 -3.55 -11.12 14.21
N LEU A 69 -2.97 -11.91 15.13
CA LEU A 69 -3.61 -13.15 15.60
C LEU A 69 -4.65 -12.93 16.71
N ASN A 70 -4.79 -11.70 17.21
CA ASN A 70 -5.93 -11.29 18.01
C ASN A 70 -6.90 -10.52 17.09
N PRO A 71 -8.15 -10.95 16.91
CA PRO A 71 -9.09 -10.27 16.03
C PRO A 71 -9.52 -8.95 16.68
N LYS A 72 -8.72 -7.90 16.50
CA LYS A 72 -9.18 -6.52 16.70
C LYS A 72 -10.08 -6.15 15.51
N PRO A 73 -11.19 -5.45 15.77
CA PRO A 73 -12.20 -5.19 14.75
C PRO A 73 -11.58 -4.35 13.63
N GLN A 74 -11.49 -4.94 12.45
CA GLN A 74 -11.33 -4.32 11.13
C GLN A 74 -10.62 -2.97 11.14
N ASP A 75 -9.32 -3.00 10.85
CA ASP A 75 -8.57 -1.82 10.41
C ASP A 75 -9.19 -1.37 9.08
N LYS A 76 -10.19 -0.49 9.17
CA LYS A 76 -10.91 0.05 8.03
C LYS A 76 -9.88 0.71 7.12
N SER A 77 -9.83 0.31 5.85
CA SER A 77 -9.06 1.06 4.87
C SER A 77 -9.47 2.54 4.96
N PRO A 78 -8.54 3.51 4.97
CA PRO A 78 -8.84 4.95 5.06
C PRO A 78 -9.55 5.48 3.79
N VAL A 79 -10.00 4.57 2.94
CA VAL A 79 -10.56 4.75 1.61
C VAL A 79 -11.81 3.87 1.56
N VAL A 80 -12.98 4.50 1.60
CA VAL A 80 -14.28 3.84 1.52
C VAL A 80 -14.78 3.92 0.10
N ALA A 81 -15.31 2.80 -0.42
CA ALA A 81 -15.95 2.76 -1.73
C ALA A 81 -17.11 3.75 -1.77
N ASN A 82 -17.10 4.68 -2.73
CA ASN A 82 -18.19 5.62 -2.96
C ASN A 82 -19.10 5.06 -4.06
N ILE A 83 -19.46 3.78 -3.93
CA ILE A 83 -20.19 3.02 -4.95
C ILE A 83 -21.33 2.31 -4.23
N ASP A 84 -22.49 2.30 -4.86
CA ASP A 84 -23.66 1.61 -4.33
C ASP A 84 -23.43 0.10 -4.33
N LEU A 85 -23.99 -0.57 -3.33
CA LEU A 85 -24.05 -2.03 -3.28
C LEU A 85 -24.77 -2.55 -4.52
N ASP A 86 -24.12 -3.45 -5.26
CA ASP A 86 -24.78 -4.14 -6.37
C ASP A 86 -25.80 -5.14 -5.81
N PRO A 87 -27.12 -4.94 -6.02
CA PRO A 87 -28.14 -5.85 -5.50
C PRO A 87 -28.06 -7.25 -6.13
N ALA A 88 -27.39 -7.41 -7.27
CA ALA A 88 -27.20 -8.70 -7.93
C ALA A 88 -25.99 -9.50 -7.38
N ALA A 89 -25.16 -8.89 -6.54
CA ALA A 89 -23.94 -9.51 -6.01
C ALA A 89 -23.73 -9.19 -4.51
N PRO A 90 -24.66 -9.62 -3.62
CA PRO A 90 -24.53 -9.36 -2.18
C PRO A 90 -23.31 -10.04 -1.54
N ASP A 91 -22.74 -11.05 -2.20
CA ASP A 91 -21.58 -11.83 -1.75
C ASP A 91 -20.22 -11.14 -2.01
N VAL A 92 -20.21 -10.06 -2.79
CA VAL A 92 -19.01 -9.28 -3.12
C VAL A 92 -19.24 -7.81 -2.71
N PRO A 93 -18.84 -7.41 -1.48
CA PRO A 93 -19.06 -6.05 -1.02
C PRO A 93 -18.27 -5.02 -1.84
N PRO A 94 -18.73 -3.75 -1.92
CA PRO A 94 -18.10 -2.69 -2.71
C PRO A 94 -16.63 -2.45 -2.39
N ALA A 95 -16.22 -2.65 -1.13
CA ALA A 95 -14.83 -2.54 -0.70
C ALA A 95 -13.92 -3.55 -1.41
N GLU A 96 -14.42 -4.75 -1.69
CA GLU A 96 -13.67 -5.79 -2.40
C GLU A 96 -13.54 -5.49 -3.89
N ILE A 97 -14.61 -4.96 -4.50
CA ILE A 97 -14.59 -4.50 -5.89
C ILE A 97 -13.59 -3.34 -6.03
N LEU A 98 -13.61 -2.40 -5.08
CA LEU A 98 -12.65 -1.30 -5.01
C LEU A 98 -11.22 -1.81 -4.88
N ALA A 99 -10.97 -2.77 -3.98
CA ALA A 99 -9.65 -3.37 -3.79
C ALA A 99 -9.13 -4.04 -5.07
N TRP A 100 -9.99 -4.78 -5.74
CA TRP A 100 -9.67 -5.44 -7.00
C TRP A 100 -9.28 -4.43 -8.08
N VAL A 101 -10.14 -3.44 -8.34
CA VAL A 101 -9.90 -2.42 -9.37
C VAL A 101 -8.68 -1.59 -9.01
N GLY A 102 -8.48 -1.25 -7.74
CA GLY A 102 -7.35 -0.48 -7.28
C GLY A 102 -6.00 -1.15 -7.49
N ILE A 103 -5.94 -2.49 -7.48
CA ILE A 103 -4.70 -3.23 -7.77
C ILE A 103 -4.48 -3.39 -9.26
N TYR A 104 -5.51 -3.86 -9.97
CA TYR A 104 -5.32 -4.30 -11.36
C TYR A 104 -5.53 -3.20 -12.39
N ALA A 105 -6.29 -2.15 -12.04
CA ALA A 105 -6.68 -1.10 -12.97
C ALA A 105 -6.90 0.25 -12.26
N PRO A 106 -5.89 0.78 -11.54
CA PRO A 106 -6.05 1.96 -10.68
C PRO A 106 -6.51 3.23 -11.41
N HIS A 107 -6.26 3.35 -12.71
CA HIS A 107 -6.70 4.47 -13.53
C HIS A 107 -8.22 4.56 -13.69
N PHE A 108 -8.95 3.44 -13.53
CA PHE A 108 -10.41 3.42 -13.52
C PHE A 108 -11.02 3.90 -12.19
N LEU A 109 -10.21 4.11 -11.13
CA LEU A 109 -10.68 4.74 -9.89
C LEU A 109 -10.97 6.24 -10.04
N SER A 110 -10.56 6.84 -11.16
CA SER A 110 -10.62 8.28 -11.40
C SER A 110 -12.04 8.86 -11.50
N SER A 111 -13.03 8.03 -11.85
CA SER A 111 -14.44 8.41 -11.85
C SER A 111 -15.34 7.21 -11.54
N LYS A 112 -16.49 7.47 -10.91
CA LYS A 112 -17.53 6.44 -10.72
C LYS A 112 -17.97 5.80 -12.04
N ARG A 113 -18.10 6.61 -13.10
CA ARG A 113 -18.54 6.14 -14.42
C ARG A 113 -17.52 5.18 -15.05
N SER A 114 -16.25 5.54 -15.08
CA SER A 114 -15.18 4.68 -15.61
C SER A 114 -15.07 3.40 -14.79
N PHE A 115 -15.17 3.52 -13.46
CA PHE A 115 -15.18 2.38 -12.55
C PHE A 115 -16.31 1.39 -12.88
N ALA A 116 -17.54 1.87 -12.99
CA ALA A 116 -18.71 1.03 -13.27
C ALA A 116 -18.60 0.33 -14.64
N LEU A 117 -18.12 1.04 -15.66
CA LEU A 117 -17.88 0.47 -17.00
C LEU A 117 -16.83 -0.65 -16.95
N TYR A 118 -15.74 -0.46 -16.19
CA TYR A 118 -14.71 -1.48 -16.03
C TYR A 118 -15.24 -2.70 -15.29
N VAL A 119 -15.91 -2.50 -14.15
CA VAL A 119 -16.47 -3.58 -13.32
C VAL A 119 -17.42 -4.46 -14.13
N ARG A 120 -18.35 -3.83 -14.85
CA ARG A 120 -19.31 -4.54 -15.70
C ARG A 120 -18.63 -5.19 -16.91
N GLY A 121 -17.82 -4.44 -17.65
CA GLY A 121 -17.20 -4.91 -18.89
C GLY A 121 -16.19 -6.04 -18.68
N TRP A 122 -15.51 -6.06 -17.53
CA TRP A 122 -14.51 -7.08 -17.20
C TRP A 122 -15.02 -8.18 -16.25
N ASN A 123 -16.31 -8.16 -15.92
CA ASN A 123 -16.97 -9.10 -15.01
C ASN A 123 -16.15 -9.32 -13.71
N VAL A 124 -15.87 -8.21 -13.02
CA VAL A 124 -15.00 -8.20 -11.82
C VAL A 124 -15.58 -9.05 -10.69
N VAL A 125 -16.89 -9.07 -10.53
CA VAL A 125 -17.59 -9.85 -9.50
C VAL A 125 -17.25 -11.34 -9.61
N ASP A 126 -17.37 -11.93 -10.79
CA ASP A 126 -17.08 -13.36 -10.98
C ASP A 126 -15.60 -13.69 -10.79
N LYS A 127 -14.72 -12.75 -11.13
CA LYS A 127 -13.28 -12.89 -10.87
C LYS A 127 -12.97 -12.88 -9.38
N ILE A 128 -13.63 -12.02 -8.61
CA ILE A 128 -13.49 -12.01 -7.14
C ILE A 128 -14.02 -13.33 -6.55
N ARG A 129 -15.21 -13.78 -6.98
CA ARG A 129 -15.76 -15.09 -6.56
C ARG A 129 -14.80 -16.25 -6.83
N ARG A 130 -14.19 -16.26 -8.02
CA ARG A 130 -13.18 -17.27 -8.38
C ARG A 130 -11.94 -17.16 -7.49
N ALA A 131 -11.40 -15.95 -7.32
CA ALA A 131 -10.22 -15.73 -6.47
C ALA A 131 -10.46 -16.11 -5.00
N LYS A 132 -11.68 -15.91 -4.48
CA LYS A 132 -12.09 -16.37 -3.15
C LYS A 132 -12.10 -17.90 -3.06
N ARG A 133 -12.71 -18.59 -4.03
CA ARG A 133 -12.73 -20.07 -4.08
C ARG A 133 -11.33 -20.67 -4.16
N GLU A 134 -10.42 -19.98 -4.85
CA GLU A 134 -9.03 -20.40 -4.97
C GLU A 134 -8.15 -19.97 -3.79
N GLY A 135 -8.69 -19.24 -2.80
CA GLY A 135 -7.95 -18.76 -1.63
C GLY A 135 -6.94 -17.65 -1.92
N ARG A 136 -6.97 -17.04 -3.11
CA ARG A 136 -6.00 -16.02 -3.57
C ARG A 136 -6.42 -14.58 -3.29
N PHE A 137 -7.69 -14.37 -2.93
CA PHE A 137 -8.24 -13.03 -2.77
C PHE A 137 -7.69 -12.29 -1.53
N SER A 138 -7.23 -13.01 -0.50
CA SER A 138 -6.60 -12.40 0.69
C SER A 138 -5.34 -11.59 0.34
N ALA A 139 -4.54 -12.07 -0.63
CA ALA A 139 -3.36 -11.35 -1.12
C ALA A 139 -3.73 -10.05 -1.85
N VAL A 140 -4.89 -10.02 -2.54
CA VAL A 140 -5.44 -8.81 -3.15
C VAL A 140 -5.80 -7.81 -2.07
N LEU A 141 -6.49 -8.23 -1.01
CA LEU A 141 -6.83 -7.33 0.10
C LEU A 141 -5.59 -6.77 0.80
N ALA A 142 -4.62 -7.62 1.14
CA ALA A 142 -3.38 -7.19 1.80
C ALA A 142 -2.63 -6.13 0.98
N ARG A 143 -2.45 -6.38 -0.33
CA ARG A 143 -1.80 -5.43 -1.23
C ARG A 143 -2.61 -4.14 -1.41
N TRP A 144 -3.93 -4.23 -1.38
CA TRP A 144 -4.79 -3.05 -1.47
C TRP A 144 -4.67 -2.18 -0.23
N HIS A 145 -4.61 -2.77 0.97
CA HIS A 145 -4.39 -2.02 2.21
C HIS A 145 -3.10 -1.19 2.13
N GLU A 146 -1.99 -1.78 1.68
CA GLU A 146 -0.72 -1.06 1.49
C GLU A 146 -0.84 0.11 0.49
N LEU A 147 -1.50 -0.11 -0.64
CA LEU A 147 -1.67 0.91 -1.69
C LEU A 147 -2.65 2.02 -1.30
N SER A 148 -3.72 1.68 -0.59
CA SER A 148 -4.78 2.61 -0.17
C SER A 148 -4.28 3.72 0.75
N VAL A 149 -3.20 3.46 1.49
CA VAL A 149 -2.53 4.45 2.35
C VAL A 149 -1.73 5.48 1.53
N GLU A 150 -1.13 5.07 0.41
CA GLU A 150 -0.35 5.98 -0.46
C GLU A 150 -1.19 6.66 -1.54
N LEU A 151 -2.35 6.11 -1.91
CA LEU A 151 -3.32 6.71 -2.84
C LEU A 151 -3.64 8.20 -2.55
N PRO A 152 -4.02 8.60 -1.32
CA PRO A 152 -4.24 10.01 -0.99
C PRO A 152 -3.01 10.91 -1.18
N ARG A 153 -1.79 10.35 -1.12
CA ARG A 153 -0.54 11.09 -1.30
C ARG A 153 -0.22 11.27 -2.78
N MET A 154 -0.48 10.25 -3.59
CA MET A 154 -0.31 10.30 -5.05
C MET A 154 -1.25 11.32 -5.70
N TRP A 155 -2.45 11.49 -5.16
CA TRP A 155 -3.46 12.43 -5.69
C TRP A 155 -3.27 13.88 -5.24
N ARG A 156 -2.61 14.10 -4.09
CA ARG A 156 -2.20 15.45 -3.64
C ARG A 156 -1.07 16.06 -4.47
N ALA A 157 -0.39 15.28 -5.31
CA ALA A 157 0.72 15.73 -6.14
C ALA A 157 0.30 16.49 -7.42
N GLY A 158 -0.99 16.67 -7.68
CA GLY A 158 -1.47 17.55 -8.75
C GLY A 158 -2.81 17.11 -9.34
N ARG A 159 -3.73 18.06 -9.54
CA ARG A 159 -5.03 17.87 -10.17
C ARG A 159 -4.85 17.47 -11.64
N LEU A 160 -4.82 16.17 -11.95
CA LEU A 160 -4.89 15.71 -13.34
C LEU A 160 -6.34 15.61 -13.87
N PHE A 161 -7.34 15.76 -12.99
CA PHE A 161 -8.74 15.58 -13.37
C PHE A 161 -9.63 16.66 -12.75
N THR A 162 -9.66 17.83 -13.38
CA THR A 162 -10.71 18.83 -13.16
C THR A 162 -11.93 18.47 -14.01
N GLY A 163 -13.00 17.98 -13.39
CA GLY A 163 -14.36 18.37 -13.77
C GLY A 163 -15.27 17.36 -14.50
N ALA A 164 -15.48 16.13 -14.02
CA ALA A 164 -16.67 15.40 -14.50
C ALA A 164 -17.37 14.51 -13.46
N ASP A 165 -16.64 13.76 -12.64
CA ASP A 165 -17.26 12.80 -11.73
C ASP A 165 -16.40 12.63 -10.47
N PRO A 166 -17.00 12.41 -9.28
CA PRO A 166 -16.24 12.07 -8.09
C PRO A 166 -15.49 10.74 -8.30
N PRO A 167 -14.31 10.57 -7.68
CA PRO A 167 -13.60 9.30 -7.71
C PRO A 167 -14.46 8.18 -7.12
N ALA A 168 -14.15 6.94 -7.47
CA ALA A 168 -14.88 5.75 -7.03
C ALA A 168 -14.73 5.44 -5.52
N TYR A 169 -14.04 6.32 -4.79
CA TYR A 169 -13.79 6.22 -3.37
C TYR A 169 -13.85 7.59 -2.70
N VAL A 170 -14.09 7.59 -1.39
CA VAL A 170 -13.94 8.75 -0.51
C VAL A 170 -12.92 8.41 0.57
N HIS A 171 -12.24 9.43 1.08
CA HIS A 171 -11.46 9.25 2.30
C HIS A 171 -12.41 9.21 3.49
N GLU A 172 -12.21 8.25 4.38
CA GLU A 172 -12.83 8.31 5.71
C GLU A 172 -12.12 9.48 6.40
N GLU A 173 -12.72 10.68 6.32
CA GLU A 173 -12.25 11.82 7.08
C GLU A 173 -12.29 11.40 8.55
N ALA A 174 -11.12 11.28 9.17
CA ALA A 174 -11.03 11.05 10.60
C ALA A 174 -11.79 12.19 11.27
N ALA A 175 -13.01 11.87 11.73
CA ALA A 175 -13.84 12.77 12.50
C ALA A 175 -12.96 13.35 13.61
N ARG A 176 -12.74 14.67 13.55
CA ARG A 176 -12.22 15.43 14.68
C ARG A 176 -13.30 15.55 15.74
#